data_AF-A0AAF0DSB1-F1
#
_entry.id   AF-A0AAF0DSB1-F1
#
_cell.length_a   1.000
_cell.length_b   1.000
_cell.length_c   1.000
_cell.angle_alpha   90.00
_cell.angle_beta   90.00
_cell.angle_gamma   90.00
#
_symmetry.space_group_name_H-M   'P 1'
#
loop_
_entity.id
_entity.type
_entity.pdbx_description
1 polymer ?
#
loop_
_entity_poly.entity_id
_entity_poly.type
_entity_poly.pdbx_seq_one_letter_code
_entity_poly.pdbx_strand_id
1 'polypeptide(L)'
;MAKSLRSHSKLKARNLKRYTAGSDYAVTAAARLNKVASRLQQRAAAPKGHEDDEERMDDEPVQEADVSTGEAQMQEDAPQPPKKISTSGPRGSRNEQWRKAHKVKGSKNNGRAKRRR
;
A
#
# COMPACT_ATOMS: atom_id res chain seq x y z
N MET A 1 0.41 27.35 -38.88
CA MET A 1 -0.22 26.14 -38.31
C MET A 1 0.15 26.02 -36.84
N ALA A 2 -0.81 26.08 -35.93
CA ALA A 2 -0.54 25.81 -34.51
C ALA A 2 -0.22 24.33 -34.28
N LYS A 3 0.51 24.02 -33.22
CA LYS A 3 0.82 22.63 -32.83
C LYS A 3 -0.38 22.02 -32.10
N SER A 4 -0.80 20.82 -32.50
CA SER A 4 -1.86 20.05 -31.82
C SER A 4 -1.49 19.72 -30.36
N LEU A 5 -2.50 19.53 -29.50
CA LEU A 5 -2.33 19.07 -28.12
C LEU A 5 -1.51 17.77 -28.02
N ARG A 6 -1.67 16.88 -29.01
CA ARG A 6 -0.98 15.58 -29.10
C ARG A 6 0.33 15.65 -29.89
N SER A 7 0.81 16.85 -30.25
CA SER A 7 2.07 16.98 -30.98
C SER A 7 3.27 16.50 -30.14
N HIS A 8 4.11 15.67 -30.73
CA HIS A 8 5.22 15.01 -30.04
C HIS A 8 6.21 16.00 -29.42
N SER A 9 6.53 17.09 -30.13
CA SER A 9 7.43 18.14 -29.60
C SER A 9 6.89 18.81 -28.33
N LYS A 10 5.57 19.09 -28.26
CA LYS A 10 4.96 19.69 -27.06
C LYS A 10 4.79 18.67 -25.95
N LEU A 11 4.46 17.41 -26.25
CA LEU A 11 4.40 16.33 -25.27
C LEU A 11 5.77 16.11 -24.61
N LYS A 12 6.85 16.04 -25.39
CA LYS A 12 8.22 15.92 -24.88
C LYS A 12 8.58 17.07 -23.93
N ALA A 13 8.27 18.31 -24.30
CA ALA A 13 8.50 19.47 -23.44
C ALA A 13 7.69 19.41 -22.13
N ARG A 14 6.43 18.96 -22.17
CA ARG A 14 5.62 18.76 -20.95
C ARG A 14 6.19 17.66 -20.05
N ASN A 15 6.63 16.55 -20.63
CA ASN A 15 7.21 15.45 -19.88
C ASN A 15 8.51 15.87 -19.19
N LEU A 16 9.36 16.65 -19.88
CA LEU A 16 10.55 17.23 -19.27
C LEU A 16 10.19 18.10 -18.06
N LYS A 17 9.18 18.97 -18.17
CA LYS A 17 8.73 19.80 -17.04
C LYS A 17 8.16 19.01 -15.86
N ARG A 18 7.61 17.82 -16.09
CA ARG A 18 6.91 17.03 -15.05
C ARG A 18 7.82 16.03 -14.34
N TYR A 19 8.75 15.42 -15.06
CA TYR A 19 9.47 14.24 -14.60
C TYR A 19 10.98 14.45 -14.45
N THR A 20 11.51 15.62 -14.81
CA THR A 20 12.92 15.93 -14.50
C THR A 20 13.05 16.16 -13.00
N ALA A 21 14.05 15.52 -12.41
CA ALA A 21 14.41 15.73 -11.01
C ALA A 21 14.76 17.21 -10.81
N GLY A 22 14.16 17.85 -9.81
CA GLY A 22 14.34 19.28 -9.53
C GLY A 22 13.42 20.23 -10.31
N SER A 23 12.51 19.73 -11.15
CA SER A 23 11.45 20.59 -11.71
C SER A 23 10.43 20.99 -10.64
N ASP A 24 9.91 22.23 -10.72
CA ASP A 24 8.91 22.73 -9.78
C ASP A 24 7.67 21.82 -9.68
N TYR A 25 7.27 21.21 -10.80
CA TYR A 25 6.15 20.25 -10.82
C TYR A 25 6.46 18.98 -10.01
N ALA A 26 7.67 18.45 -10.14
CA ALA A 26 8.07 17.27 -9.38
C ALA A 26 8.19 17.58 -7.89
N VAL A 27 8.79 18.74 -7.54
CA VAL A 27 8.97 19.19 -6.15
C VAL A 27 7.61 19.42 -5.48
N THR A 28 6.70 20.15 -6.12
CA THR A 28 5.37 20.43 -5.56
C THR A 28 4.51 19.17 -5.43
N ALA A 29 4.61 18.24 -6.39
CA ALA A 29 3.93 16.95 -6.30
C ALA A 29 4.45 16.12 -5.12
N ALA A 30 5.77 16.05 -4.94
CA ALA A 30 6.39 15.33 -3.82
C ALA A 30 5.99 15.95 -2.46
N ALA A 31 6.03 17.28 -2.34
CA ALA A 31 5.61 17.99 -1.13
C ALA A 31 4.15 17.68 -0.75
N ARG A 32 3.23 17.67 -1.74
CA ARG A 32 1.83 17.32 -1.52
C ARG A 32 1.67 15.87 -1.05
N LEU A 33 2.41 14.93 -1.65
CA LEU A 33 2.37 13.52 -1.25
C LEU A 33 2.87 13.33 0.17
N ASN A 34 3.96 14.00 0.55
CA ASN A 34 4.48 13.95 1.92
C ASN A 34 3.46 14.50 2.92
N LYS A 35 2.81 15.63 2.63
CA LYS A 35 1.76 16.21 3.49
C LYS A 35 0.60 15.24 3.72
N VAL A 36 0.16 14.56 2.68
CA VAL A 36 -0.93 13.56 2.77
C VAL A 36 -0.46 12.33 3.55
N ALA A 37 0.76 11.85 3.31
CA ALA A 37 1.31 10.72 4.03
C ALA A 37 1.41 11.00 5.54
N SER A 38 1.92 12.17 5.92
CA SER A 38 2.01 12.60 7.33
C SER A 38 0.63 12.68 7.98
N ARG A 39 -0.37 13.27 7.32
CA ARG A 39 -1.75 13.30 7.82
C ARG A 39 -2.35 11.91 7.99
N LEU A 40 -2.07 11.00 7.06
CA LEU A 40 -2.55 9.64 7.14
C LEU A 40 -1.91 8.88 8.30
N GLN A 41 -0.60 9.07 8.52
CA GLN A 41 0.11 8.48 9.66
C GLN A 41 -0.43 9.01 10.98
N GLN A 42 -0.71 10.32 11.09
CA GLN A 42 -1.35 10.92 12.27
C GLN A 42 -2.73 10.31 12.52
N ARG A 43 -3.58 10.20 11.50
CA ARG A 43 -4.91 9.56 11.62
C ARG A 43 -4.84 8.08 11.97
N ALA A 44 -3.84 7.36 11.47
CA ALA A 44 -3.65 5.94 11.76
C ALA A 44 -3.12 5.70 13.19
N ALA A 45 -2.32 6.62 13.72
CA ALA A 45 -1.81 6.58 15.09
C ALA A 45 -2.85 7.08 16.12
N ALA A 46 -3.76 7.97 15.71
CA ALA A 46 -4.85 8.41 16.57
C ALA A 46 -5.80 7.25 16.92
N PRO A 47 -6.29 7.15 18.16
CA PRO A 47 -7.32 6.18 18.51
C PRO A 47 -8.57 6.41 17.66
N LYS A 48 -9.20 5.33 17.19
CA LYS A 48 -10.32 5.30 16.22
C LYS A 48 -11.65 5.95 16.69
N GLY A 49 -11.61 6.90 17.62
CA GLY A 49 -12.77 7.54 18.23
C GLY A 49 -12.84 9.05 18.08
N HIS A 50 -11.96 9.66 17.29
CA HIS A 50 -11.93 11.12 17.07
C HIS A 50 -12.31 11.44 15.61
N GLU A 51 -13.55 11.15 15.24
CA GLU A 51 -14.09 11.45 13.91
C GLU A 51 -14.80 12.84 13.84
N ASP A 52 -14.91 13.57 14.96
CA ASP A 52 -15.82 14.74 15.07
C ASP A 52 -15.18 16.12 15.30
N ASP A 53 -13.86 16.30 15.15
CA ASP A 53 -13.22 17.62 15.39
C ASP A 53 -12.53 18.18 14.13
N GLU A 54 -13.26 18.23 13.01
CA GLU A 54 -12.79 18.74 11.70
C GLU A 54 -12.97 20.27 11.53
N GLU A 55 -13.10 21.06 12.60
CA GLU A 55 -13.28 22.53 12.48
C GLU A 55 -12.18 23.41 13.08
N ARG A 56 -11.06 22.85 13.55
CA ARG A 56 -10.02 23.69 14.17
C ARG A 56 -8.64 23.11 13.97
N MET A 57 -7.92 23.55 12.95
CA MET A 57 -6.46 23.81 13.00
C MET A 57 -6.02 24.44 11.66
N ASP A 58 -6.28 25.73 11.53
CA ASP A 58 -5.40 26.64 10.77
C ASP A 58 -4.38 27.24 11.75
N ASP A 59 -3.16 27.41 11.23
CA ASP A 59 -1.95 28.03 11.81
C ASP A 59 -1.11 27.32 12.89
N GLU A 60 0.18 27.18 12.53
CA GLU A 60 1.45 26.87 13.23
C GLU A 60 1.61 27.19 14.74
N PRO A 61 2.79 26.91 15.38
CA PRO A 61 3.83 25.86 15.19
C PRO A 61 4.30 25.23 16.53
N VAL A 62 4.80 23.99 16.55
CA VAL A 62 5.67 23.53 17.66
C VAL A 62 6.75 22.58 17.14
N GLN A 63 7.96 23.11 16.96
CA GLN A 63 9.19 22.37 17.22
C GLN A 63 9.22 22.08 18.71
N GLU A 64 9.47 20.84 19.12
CA GLU A 64 10.46 20.49 20.15
C GLU A 64 10.78 18.99 20.01
N ALA A 65 12.07 18.71 20.19
CA ALA A 65 12.64 17.38 20.20
C ALA A 65 12.30 16.67 21.51
N ASP A 66 12.07 15.36 21.45
CA ASP A 66 12.41 14.49 22.58
C ASP A 66 12.94 13.15 22.06
N VAL A 67 14.19 12.91 22.45
CA VAL A 67 14.94 11.67 22.29
C VAL A 67 14.62 10.83 23.52
N SER A 68 13.97 9.69 23.34
CA SER A 68 13.95 8.69 24.40
C SER A 68 14.11 7.28 23.84
N THR A 69 15.34 6.83 23.99
CA THR A 69 15.87 5.47 23.89
C THR A 69 15.00 4.46 24.62
N GLY A 70 14.58 3.42 23.91
CA GLY A 70 13.90 2.25 24.46
C GLY A 70 14.32 0.99 23.73
N GLU A 71 15.63 0.66 23.78
CA GLU A 71 16.16 -0.61 23.29
C GLU A 71 15.70 -1.74 24.22
N ALA A 72 14.57 -2.35 23.87
CA ALA A 72 14.10 -3.58 24.49
C ALA A 72 15.00 -4.75 24.04
N GLN A 73 15.74 -5.29 25.01
CA GLN A 73 16.60 -6.46 24.87
C GLN A 73 15.80 -7.67 24.37
N MET A 74 16.12 -8.17 23.17
CA MET A 74 15.63 -9.45 22.68
C MET A 74 16.49 -10.57 23.27
N GLN A 75 15.85 -11.47 24.01
CA GLN A 75 16.46 -12.66 24.58
C GLN A 75 16.52 -13.75 23.49
N GLU A 76 17.72 -14.14 23.09
CA GLU A 76 17.98 -15.17 22.08
C GLU A 76 17.72 -16.57 22.66
N ASP A 77 16.59 -17.17 22.29
CA ASP A 77 16.33 -18.60 22.50
C ASP A 77 16.87 -19.41 21.30
N ALA A 78 17.58 -20.49 21.61
CA ALA A 78 18.39 -21.34 20.74
C ALA A 78 17.71 -21.82 19.42
N PRO A 79 18.48 -22.13 18.36
CA PRO A 79 17.95 -22.45 17.04
C PRO A 79 17.25 -23.83 17.00
N GLN A 80 15.93 -23.82 17.18
CA GLN A 80 15.06 -24.92 16.75
C GLN A 80 15.05 -24.97 15.21
N PRO A 81 15.15 -26.17 14.58
CA PRO A 81 15.08 -26.27 13.12
C PRO A 81 13.74 -25.69 12.61
N PRO A 82 13.73 -24.95 11.48
CA PRO A 82 12.53 -24.26 11.03
C PRO A 82 11.44 -25.28 10.72
N LYS A 83 10.42 -25.36 11.59
CA LYS A 83 9.21 -26.13 11.35
C LYS A 83 8.58 -25.56 10.09
N LYS A 84 8.43 -26.38 9.05
CA LYS A 84 7.73 -26.01 7.81
C LYS A 84 6.26 -25.79 8.15
N ILE A 85 5.90 -24.55 8.50
CA ILE A 85 4.52 -24.14 8.74
C ILE A 85 3.84 -24.01 7.38
N SER A 86 3.01 -24.99 7.03
CA SER A 86 2.22 -24.95 5.79
C SER A 86 1.06 -23.98 5.96
N THR A 87 1.17 -22.76 5.42
CA THR A 87 0.10 -21.76 5.41
C THR A 87 -1.05 -22.09 4.44
N SER A 88 -0.96 -23.23 3.76
CA SER A 88 -1.96 -23.75 2.80
C SER A 88 -3.06 -24.60 3.45
N GLY A 89 -3.29 -24.44 4.76
CA GLY A 89 -4.44 -25.04 5.44
C GLY A 89 -5.78 -24.55 4.86
N PRO A 90 -6.88 -25.28 5.09
CA PRO A 90 -8.21 -24.91 4.59
C PRO A 90 -8.59 -23.51 5.12
N ARG A 91 -9.03 -22.63 4.21
CA ARG A 91 -9.31 -21.21 4.50
C ARG A 91 -10.68 -20.99 5.14
N GLY A 92 -11.38 -22.08 5.48
CA GLY A 92 -12.70 -22.03 6.13
C GLY A 92 -13.80 -21.39 5.29
N SER A 93 -13.55 -21.14 4.00
CA SER A 93 -14.52 -20.49 3.12
C SER A 93 -15.77 -21.35 2.95
N ARG A 94 -16.94 -20.71 2.88
CA ARG A 94 -18.23 -21.37 2.64
C ARG A 94 -18.23 -22.22 1.37
N ASN A 95 -17.46 -21.82 0.35
CA ASN A 95 -17.27 -22.59 -0.88
C ASN A 95 -16.49 -23.90 -0.62
N GLU A 96 -15.43 -23.87 0.19
CA GLU A 96 -14.67 -25.08 0.56
C GLU A 96 -15.53 -26.05 1.38
N GLN A 97 -16.32 -25.54 2.33
CA GLN A 97 -17.28 -26.33 3.11
C GLN A 97 -18.35 -26.97 2.23
N TRP A 98 -18.94 -26.19 1.30
CA TRP A 98 -19.92 -26.69 0.35
C TRP A 98 -19.34 -27.77 -0.57
N ARG A 99 -18.12 -27.57 -1.11
CA ARG A 99 -17.44 -28.56 -1.95
C ARG A 99 -17.13 -29.86 -1.20
N LYS A 100 -16.74 -29.76 0.09
CA LYS A 100 -16.50 -30.91 0.96
C LYS A 100 -17.81 -31.67 1.27
N ALA A 101 -18.88 -30.94 1.60
CA ALA A 101 -20.19 -31.52 1.88
C ALA A 101 -20.79 -32.22 0.66
N HIS A 102 -20.65 -31.64 -0.53
CA HIS A 102 -21.20 -32.17 -1.77
C HIS A 102 -20.25 -33.10 -2.53
N LYS A 103 -19.12 -33.51 -1.93
CA LYS A 103 -18.09 -34.38 -2.53
C LYS A 103 -17.80 -34.04 -4.00
N VAL A 104 -17.71 -32.75 -4.32
CA VAL A 104 -17.52 -32.28 -5.69
C VAL A 104 -16.10 -32.67 -6.13
N LYS A 105 -15.99 -33.80 -6.84
CA LYS A 105 -14.72 -34.25 -7.42
C LYS A 105 -14.24 -33.17 -8.37
N GLY A 106 -12.99 -32.74 -8.19
CA GLY A 106 -12.36 -31.80 -9.11
C GLY A 106 -12.50 -32.30 -10.56
N SER A 107 -12.64 -31.38 -11.49
CA SER A 107 -12.58 -31.68 -12.93
C SER A 107 -11.33 -32.53 -13.21
N LYS A 108 -11.46 -33.57 -14.05
CA LYS A 108 -10.35 -34.45 -14.49
C LYS A 108 -9.15 -33.66 -15.08
N ASN A 109 -9.33 -32.38 -15.40
CA ASN A 109 -8.30 -31.51 -15.95
C ASN A 109 -7.70 -30.54 -14.91
N ASN A 110 -7.91 -30.75 -13.61
CA ASN A 110 -7.45 -29.82 -12.55
C ASN A 110 -7.86 -28.35 -12.82
N GLY A 111 -9.06 -28.13 -13.38
CA GLY A 111 -9.55 -26.80 -13.73
C GLY A 111 -8.93 -26.19 -15.00
N ARG A 112 -8.07 -26.91 -15.74
CA ARG A 112 -7.55 -26.44 -17.03
C ARG A 112 -8.60 -26.59 -18.13
N ALA A 113 -8.81 -25.52 -18.88
CA ALA A 113 -9.70 -25.53 -20.04
C ALA A 113 -9.23 -26.58 -21.07
N LYS A 114 -10.17 -27.40 -21.57
CA LYS A 114 -9.88 -28.37 -22.63
C LYS A 114 -9.47 -27.61 -23.88
N ARG A 115 -8.21 -27.71 -24.30
CA ARG A 115 -7.75 -27.15 -25.57
C ARG A 115 -8.55 -27.81 -26.68
N ARG A 116 -9.44 -27.05 -27.32
CA ARG A 116 -10.10 -27.48 -28.55
C ARG A 116 -8.99 -27.53 -29.61
N ARG A 117 -8.77 -28.71 -30.18
CA ARG A 117 -8.00 -28.85 -31.42
C ARG A 117 -8.86 -28.35 -32.57
#